data_AF-A0A6J6C5Z1-F1
#
_entry.id   AF-A0A6J6C5Z1-F1
#
_cell.length_a   1.000
_cell.length_b   1.000
_cell.length_c   1.000
_cell.angle_alpha   90.00
_cell.angle_beta   90.00
_cell.angle_gamma   90.00
#
_symmetry.space_group_name_H-M   'P 1'
#
loop_
_entity.id
_entity.type
_entity.pdbx_description
1 polymer ?
#
loop_
_entity_poly.entity_id
_entity_poly.type
_entity_poly.pdbx_seq_one_letter_code
_entity_poly.pdbx_strand_id
1 'polypeptide(L)' 'MSATHHRDEDLFAAADVTELRRREGLVVHLDIAHRGVGTASCGPDIHPRHAIAAGNYRFAYRLLLVK' A
#
# COMPACT_ATOMS: atom_id res chain seq x y z
N MET A 1 6.55 -1.48 0.63
CA MET A 1 7.13 -0.57 -0.37
C MET A 1 6.58 -0.89 -1.73
N SER A 2 6.00 0.12 -2.38
CA SER A 2 5.50 0.09 -3.75
C SER A 2 5.90 1.36 -4.48
N ALA A 3 5.96 1.27 -5.80
CA ALA A 3 6.16 2.42 -6.69
C ALA A 3 5.24 2.24 -7.90
N THR A 4 4.32 3.17 -8.12
CA THR A 4 3.28 3.06 -9.14
C THR A 4 3.01 4.42 -9.79
N HIS A 5 2.51 4.41 -11.03
CA HIS A 5 2.10 5.61 -11.76
C HIS A 5 0.62 5.96 -11.55
N HIS A 6 -0.07 5.28 -10.64
CA HIS A 6 -1.48 5.49 -10.31
C HIS A 6 -1.57 5.91 -8.84
N ARG A 7 -2.47 6.85 -8.51
CA ARG A 7 -2.76 7.18 -7.11
C ARG A 7 -3.61 6.08 -6.48
N ASP A 8 -3.64 6.04 -5.15
CA ASP A 8 -4.43 5.06 -4.41
C ASP A 8 -5.92 5.20 -4.73
N GLU A 9 -6.40 6.44 -4.94
CA GLU A 9 -7.79 6.69 -5.34
C GLU A 9 -8.09 6.19 -6.76
N ASP A 10 -7.11 6.30 -7.69
CA ASP A 10 -7.27 5.80 -9.07
C ASP A 10 -7.40 4.26 -9.05
N LEU A 11 -6.56 3.59 -8.26
CA LEU A 11 -6.56 2.12 -8.12
C LEU A 11 -7.81 1.60 -7.42
N PHE A 12 -8.33 2.33 -6.43
CA PHE A 12 -9.54 1.94 -5.71
C PHE A 12 -10.82 2.12 -6.54
N ALA A 13 -10.89 3.18 -7.36
CA ALA A 13 -12.08 3.49 -8.14
C ALA A 13 -12.25 2.62 -9.39
N ALA A 14 -11.15 2.10 -9.95
CA ALA A 14 -11.18 1.36 -11.21
C ALA A 14 -11.87 -0.01 -11.05
N ALA A 15 -12.85 -0.30 -11.89
CA ALA A 15 -13.48 -1.62 -11.95
C ALA A 15 -12.58 -2.66 -12.64
N ASP A 16 -11.76 -2.20 -13.59
CA ASP A 16 -10.78 -3.01 -14.29
C ASP A 16 -9.58 -2.17 -14.76
N VAL A 17 -8.57 -2.86 -15.30
CA VAL A 17 -7.29 -2.24 -15.69
C VAL A 17 -7.42 -1.22 -16.83
N THR A 18 -8.47 -1.30 -17.66
CA THR A 18 -8.65 -0.43 -18.84
C THR A 18 -9.05 0.99 -18.44
N GLU A 19 -9.59 1.17 -17.24
CA GLU A 19 -9.96 2.47 -16.69
C GLU A 19 -8.74 3.23 -16.12
N LEU A 20 -7.63 2.53 -15.87
CA LEU A 20 -6.43 3.12 -15.28
C LEU A 20 -5.69 4.01 -16.29
N ARG A 21 -5.45 5.25 -15.87
CA ARG A 21 -4.65 6.22 -16.63
C ARG A 21 -3.31 6.44 -15.95
N ARG A 22 -2.24 6.00 -16.61
CA ARG A 22 -0.87 6.22 -16.15
C ARG A 22 -0.58 7.73 -16.04
N ARG A 23 -0.10 8.17 -14.87
CA ARG A 23 0.35 9.55 -14.66
C ARG A 23 1.87 9.66 -14.92
N GLU A 24 2.33 10.87 -15.22
CA GLU A 24 3.75 11.15 -15.39
C GLU A 24 4.50 10.94 -14.06
N GLY A 25 3.96 11.46 -12.97
CA GLY A 25 4.52 11.30 -11.62
C GLY A 25 4.52 9.85 -11.13
N LEU A 26 5.44 9.57 -10.21
CA LEU A 26 5.55 8.28 -9.51
C LEU A 26 5.06 8.45 -8.07
N VAL A 27 4.10 7.64 -7.66
CA VAL A 27 3.66 7.50 -6.27
C VAL A 27 4.50 6.42 -5.62
N VAL A 28 5.19 6.76 -4.52
CA VAL A 28 6.07 5.85 -3.78
C VAL A 28 5.56 5.71 -2.36
N HIS A 29 5.26 4.47 -1.95
CA HIS A 29 4.90 4.15 -0.56
C HIS A 29 6.11 3.59 0.17
N LEU A 30 6.51 4.26 1.25
CA LEU A 30 7.54 3.83 2.18
C LEU A 30 6.82 3.40 3.46
N ASP A 31 6.74 2.09 3.70
CA ASP A 31 5.97 1.53 4.80
C ASP A 31 6.87 0.75 5.75
N ILE A 32 6.80 1.01 7.06
CA ILE A 32 7.46 0.19 8.08
C ILE A 32 6.75 -1.16 8.24
N ALA A 33 5.43 -1.19 8.07
CA ALA A 33 4.61 -2.40 8.19
C ALA A 33 3.35 -2.27 7.34
N HIS A 34 2.92 -3.39 6.74
CA HIS A 34 1.60 -3.57 6.10
C HIS A 34 0.87 -4.71 6.80
N ARG A 35 -0.46 -4.59 6.94
CA ARG A 35 -1.26 -5.69 7.47
C ARG A 35 -1.28 -6.85 6.48
N GLY A 36 -1.49 -8.07 6.98
CA GLY A 36 -1.80 -9.21 6.12
C GLY A 36 -3.08 -8.99 5.30
N VAL A 37 -3.21 -9.73 4.19
CA VAL A 37 -4.41 -9.65 3.32
C VAL A 37 -5.54 -10.61 3.75
N GLY A 38 -5.20 -11.75 4.35
CA GLY A 38 -6.17 -12.76 4.77
C GLY A 38 -6.90 -13.42 3.59
N THR A 39 -8.06 -14.01 3.87
CA THR A 39 -8.93 -14.66 2.86
C THR A 39 -10.40 -14.23 2.99
N ALA A 40 -10.65 -13.05 3.56
CA ALA A 40 -11.99 -12.58 3.92
C ALA A 40 -12.96 -12.38 2.74
N SER A 41 -12.49 -12.47 1.50
CA SER A 41 -13.37 -12.55 0.33
C SER A 41 -14.29 -13.79 0.39
N CYS A 42 -13.77 -14.92 0.88
CA CYS A 42 -14.53 -16.13 1.19
C CYS A 42 -13.71 -17.05 2.11
N GLY A 43 -13.80 -16.82 3.42
CA GLY A 43 -12.99 -17.51 4.42
C GLY A 43 -12.66 -16.61 5.61
N PRO A 44 -11.71 -17.01 6.46
CA PRO A 44 -11.31 -16.21 7.62
C PRO A 44 -10.60 -14.92 7.20
N ASP A 45 -10.73 -13.92 8.07
CA ASP A 45 -9.92 -12.69 8.02
C ASP A 45 -8.45 -12.99 8.35
N ILE A 46 -7.63 -11.94 8.48
CA ILE A 46 -6.22 -12.03 8.83
C ILE A 46 -6.01 -12.79 10.14
N HIS A 47 -4.97 -13.64 10.16
CA HIS A 47 -4.52 -14.24 11.40
C HIS A 47 -3.91 -13.14 12.32
N PRO A 48 -4.17 -13.12 13.64
CA PRO A 48 -3.71 -12.04 14.54
C PRO A 48 -2.21 -11.71 14.47
N ARG A 49 -1.36 -12.72 14.25
CA ARG A 49 0.10 -12.55 14.06
C ARG A 49 0.49 -11.64 12.87
N HIS A 50 -0.42 -11.44 11.91
CA HIS A 50 -0.23 -10.63 10.71
C HIS A 50 -1.00 -9.30 10.78
N ALA A 51 -1.63 -9.00 11.91
CA ALA A 51 -2.30 -7.74 12.15
C ALA A 51 -1.31 -6.66 12.58
N ILE A 52 -1.61 -5.40 12.24
CA ILE A 52 -0.96 -4.24 12.83
C ILE A 52 -1.95 -3.68 13.85
N ALA A 53 -1.58 -3.72 15.13
CA ALA A 53 -2.43 -3.23 16.20
C ALA A 53 -2.56 -1.70 16.14
N ALA A 54 -3.66 -1.16 16.68
CA ALA A 54 -3.75 0.28 16.93
C ALA A 54 -2.74 0.68 18.01
N GLY A 55 -2.13 1.86 17.87
CA GLY A 55 -1.16 2.37 18.83
C GLY A 55 -0.22 3.40 18.23
N ASN A 56 0.68 3.91 19.06
CA ASN A 56 1.70 4.86 18.64
C ASN A 56 2.95 4.12 18.19
N TYR A 57 3.28 4.26 16.90
CA TYR A 57 4.52 3.78 16.32
C TYR A 57 5.45 4.97 16.07
N ARG A 58 6.73 4.81 16.38
CA ARG A 58 7.75 5.83 16.10
C ARG A 58 8.78 5.25 15.16
N PHE A 59 8.93 5.89 14.01
CA PHE A 59 9.89 5.53 12.99
C PHE A 59 10.37 6.78 12.27
N ALA A 60 11.48 6.67 11.57
CA ALA A 60 12.02 7.74 10.76
C ALA A 60 12.62 7.14 9.48
N TYR A 61 12.56 7.91 8.41
CA TYR A 61 13.23 7.60 7.15
C TYR A 61 14.42 8.54 6.97
N ARG A 62 15.49 8.02 6.37
CA ARG A 62 16.56 8.84 5.82
C ARG A 62 16.55 8.66 4.31
N LEU A 63 16.36 9.75 3.60
CA LEU A 63 16.37 9.78 2.14
C LEU A 63 17.65 10.46 1.66
N LEU A 64 18.33 9.83 0.71
CA LEU A 64 19.49 10.41 0.03
C LEU A 64 19.22 10.38 -1.46
N LEU A 65 19.41 11.52 -2.11
CA LEU A 65 19.50 11.56 -3.56
C LEU A 65 20.91 11.10 -3.95
N VAL A 66 20.99 9.96 -4.62
CA VAL A 66 22.22 9.45 -5.22
C VAL A 66 22.24 9.83 -6.70
N LYS A 67 23.42 10.20 -7.20
CA LYS A 67 23.66 10.48 -8.62
C LYS A 67 23.98 9.19 -9.36
#